data_AF-A0A1F3VCJ8-F1
#
_entry.id   AF-A0A1F3VCJ8-F1
#
_cell.length_a   1.000
_cell.length_b   1.000
_cell.length_c   1.000
_cell.angle_alpha   90.00
_cell.angle_beta   90.00
_cell.angle_gamma   90.00
#
_symmetry.space_group_name_H-M   'P 1'
#
loop_
_entity.id
_entity.type
_entity.pdbx_description
1 polymer ?
#
loop_
_entity_poly.entity_id
_entity_poly.type
_entity_poly.pdbx_seq_one_letter_code
_entity_poly.pdbx_strand_id
1 'polypeptide(L)'
;MIDKFVKLCNNRQMQERTEYPLKLTINGRSVSRVIIDQHYRIAHSDIDDALILKLVMELNLGNYPIENEKDGFEYFVVEPVIHDDKPYRLVLLLCVHDDFLGVVNAFRVRRRK
;
A
#
# COMPACT_ATOMS: atom_id res chain seq x y z
N MET A 1 2.98 0.03 14.75
CA MET A 1 3.06 -1.10 13.81
C MET A 1 3.90 -0.74 12.59
N ILE A 2 3.81 0.50 12.11
CA ILE A 2 4.67 1.09 11.05
C ILE A 2 6.16 1.00 11.37
N ASP A 3 6.60 1.23 12.62
CA ASP A 3 8.03 1.16 13.00
C ASP A 3 8.70 -0.18 12.71
N LYS A 4 7.95 -1.28 12.76
CA LYS A 4 8.47 -2.61 12.42
C LYS A 4 8.68 -2.75 10.92
N PHE A 5 7.81 -2.16 10.10
CA PHE A 5 7.97 -2.11 8.64
C PHE A 5 9.13 -1.19 8.23
N VAL A 6 9.26 -0.01 8.84
CA VAL A 6 10.41 0.89 8.61
C VAL A 6 11.74 0.21 8.97
N LYS A 7 11.78 -0.59 10.04
CA LYS A 7 12.97 -1.39 10.40
C LYS A 7 13.25 -2.52 9.41
N LEU A 8 12.21 -3.16 8.85
CA LEU A 8 12.37 -4.20 7.82
C LEU A 8 12.92 -3.60 6.51
N CYS A 9 12.54 -2.35 6.18
CA CYS A 9 13.06 -1.66 5.00
C CYS A 9 14.59 -1.42 5.04
N ASN A 10 15.22 -1.45 6.22
CA ASN A 10 16.66 -1.23 6.41
C ASN A 10 17.50 -2.52 6.40
N ASN A 11 16.89 -3.71 6.31
CA ASN A 11 17.61 -4.97 6.22
C ASN A 11 17.66 -5.45 4.75
N ARG A 12 18.86 -5.57 4.19
CA ARG A 12 19.16 -5.87 2.78
C ARG A 12 18.77 -7.30 2.33
N GLN A 13 17.50 -7.67 2.40
CA GLN A 13 17.00 -8.83 1.64
C GLN A 13 16.01 -8.32 0.58
N MET A 14 16.54 -8.19 -0.65
CA MET A 14 15.84 -7.98 -1.92
C MET A 14 14.43 -7.36 -1.81
N GLN A 15 14.39 -6.04 -1.64
CA GLN A 15 13.20 -5.25 -1.95
C GLN A 15 13.12 -5.12 -3.47
N GLU A 16 12.66 -6.18 -4.13
CA GLU A 16 12.13 -6.01 -5.48
C GLU A 16 10.93 -5.07 -5.34
N ARG A 17 10.97 -3.97 -6.10
CA ARG A 17 9.86 -3.05 -6.22
C ARG A 17 9.46 -3.03 -7.66
N THR A 18 8.16 -3.10 -7.91
CA THR A 18 7.62 -3.06 -9.26
C THR A 18 6.73 -1.84 -9.41
N GLU A 19 6.96 -1.11 -10.49
CA GLU A 19 6.24 0.11 -10.81
C GLU A 19 5.19 -0.16 -11.88
N TYR A 20 4.01 0.40 -11.67
CA TYR A 20 2.88 0.28 -12.58
C TYR A 20 2.31 1.66 -12.88
N PRO A 21 2.11 2.03 -14.16
CA PRO A 21 1.38 3.25 -14.49
C PRO A 21 -0.08 3.09 -14.05
N LEU A 22 -0.54 3.96 -13.16
CA LEU A 22 -1.90 3.96 -12.64
C LEU A 22 -2.27 5.36 -12.15
N LYS A 23 -3.29 5.96 -12.77
CA LYS A 23 -3.77 7.28 -12.40
C LYS A 23 -4.89 7.17 -11.40
N LEU A 24 -4.72 7.81 -10.24
CA LEU A 24 -5.76 7.93 -9.21
C LEU A 24 -5.54 9.20 -8.38
N THR A 25 -6.58 9.58 -7.65
CA THR A 25 -6.50 10.64 -6.65
C THR A 25 -6.71 10.02 -5.28
N ILE A 26 -5.84 10.31 -4.31
CA ILE A 26 -5.97 9.80 -2.95
C ILE A 26 -5.46 10.86 -1.97
N ASN A 27 -6.18 11.06 -0.87
CA ASN A 27 -5.92 12.14 0.10
C ASN A 27 -5.80 13.52 -0.58
N GLY A 28 -6.61 13.75 -1.63
CA GLY A 28 -6.59 14.97 -2.44
C GLY A 28 -5.38 15.14 -3.37
N ARG A 29 -4.46 14.17 -3.43
CA ARG A 29 -3.29 14.19 -4.32
C ARG A 29 -3.52 13.32 -5.54
N SER A 30 -3.14 13.83 -6.71
CA SER A 30 -3.11 13.03 -7.93
C SER A 30 -1.77 12.29 -8.02
N VAL A 31 -1.82 10.99 -8.24
CA VAL A 31 -0.64 10.15 -8.51
C VAL A 31 -0.78 9.52 -9.90
N SER A 32 0.35 9.29 -10.56
CA SER A 32 0.41 8.74 -11.93
C SER A 32 0.91 7.30 -11.98
N ARG A 33 1.47 6.80 -10.88
CA ARG A 33 2.03 5.46 -10.76
C ARG A 33 1.87 4.88 -9.36
N VAL A 34 1.89 3.55 -9.30
CA VAL A 34 1.92 2.77 -8.06
C VAL A 34 3.22 1.99 -8.02
N ILE A 35 3.90 2.04 -6.88
CA ILE A 35 5.11 1.24 -6.61
C ILE A 35 4.75 0.20 -5.56
N ILE A 36 4.86 -1.08 -5.91
CA ILE A 36 4.54 -2.20 -5.03
C ILE A 36 5.83 -2.81 -4.50
N ASP A 37 5.92 -2.89 -3.18
CA ASP A 37 6.96 -3.65 -2.50
C ASP A 37 6.56 -5.14 -2.43
N GLN A 38 7.46 -6.02 -2.88
CA GLN A 38 7.20 -7.46 -2.95
C GLN A 38 7.24 -8.17 -1.58
N HIS A 39 7.27 -7.43 -0.46
CA HIS A 39 7.19 -7.97 0.91
C HIS A 39 6.01 -8.93 1.14
N TYR A 40 4.88 -8.73 0.45
CA TYR A 40 3.70 -9.61 0.59
C TYR A 40 4.02 -11.07 0.22
N ARG A 41 4.95 -11.32 -0.71
CA ARG A 41 5.32 -12.66 -1.17
C ARG A 41 5.87 -13.56 -0.08
N ILE A 42 6.43 -12.98 0.98
CA ILE A 42 7.05 -13.72 2.08
C ILE A 42 5.99 -14.50 2.88
N ALA A 43 4.81 -13.92 3.07
CA ALA A 43 3.79 -14.45 3.99
C ALA A 43 2.40 -14.64 3.35
N HIS A 44 2.17 -14.13 2.14
CA HIS A 44 0.85 -14.04 1.52
C HIS A 44 0.90 -14.49 0.06
N SER A 45 0.96 -15.81 -0.15
CA SER A 45 1.00 -16.40 -1.50
C SER A 45 -0.30 -16.24 -2.30
N ASP A 46 -1.40 -15.85 -1.66
CA ASP A 46 -2.68 -15.55 -2.31
C ASP A 46 -2.83 -14.09 -2.77
N ILE A 47 -1.75 -13.31 -2.64
CA ILE A 47 -1.67 -11.92 -3.07
C ILE A 47 -0.68 -11.83 -4.22
N ASP A 48 -1.05 -11.06 -5.25
CA ASP A 48 -0.20 -10.72 -6.38
C ASP A 48 -0.37 -9.23 -6.73
N ASP A 49 0.50 -8.73 -7.60
CA ASP A 49 0.47 -7.31 -8.02
C ASP A 49 -0.85 -6.95 -8.70
N ALA A 50 -1.45 -7.88 -9.46
CA ALA A 50 -2.72 -7.65 -10.14
C ALA A 50 -3.87 -7.40 -9.16
N LEU A 51 -3.96 -8.18 -8.09
CA LEU A 51 -4.91 -7.98 -7.01
C LEU A 51 -4.63 -6.68 -6.26
N ILE A 52 -3.36 -6.38 -5.96
CA ILE A 52 -2.99 -5.13 -5.28
C ILE A 52 -3.43 -3.91 -6.11
N LEU A 53 -3.22 -3.92 -7.42
CA LEU A 53 -3.66 -2.83 -8.29
C LEU A 53 -5.18 -2.66 -8.27
N LYS A 54 -5.95 -3.74 -8.26
CA LYS A 54 -7.41 -3.68 -8.10
C LYS A 54 -7.80 -3.08 -6.76
N LEU A 55 -7.16 -3.52 -5.66
CA LEU A 55 -7.41 -2.98 -4.32
C LEU A 55 -7.08 -1.50 -4.22
N VAL A 56 -5.99 -1.05 -4.85
CA VAL A 56 -5.60 0.36 -4.90
C VAL A 56 -6.63 1.18 -5.68
N MET A 57 -7.23 0.63 -6.74
CA MET A 57 -8.29 1.32 -7.48
C MET A 57 -9.55 1.55 -6.64
N GLU A 58 -9.87 0.67 -5.68
CA GLU A 58 -10.97 0.88 -4.73
C GLU A 58 -10.74 2.10 -3.81
N LEU A 59 -9.50 2.58 -3.69
CA LEU A 59 -9.13 3.72 -2.85
C LEU A 59 -9.25 5.07 -3.58
N ASN A 60 -9.56 5.06 -4.87
CA ASN A 60 -9.60 6.28 -5.68
C ASN A 60 -10.64 7.28 -5.11
N LEU A 61 -10.24 8.55 -5.04
CA LEU A 61 -10.92 9.67 -4.39
C LEU A 61 -11.10 9.52 -2.87
N GLY A 62 -10.51 8.49 -2.26
CA GLY A 62 -10.55 8.27 -0.82
C GLY A 62 -9.72 9.29 -0.04
N ASN A 63 -10.10 9.48 1.22
CA ASN A 63 -9.37 10.31 2.18
C ASN A 63 -9.15 9.52 3.47
N TYR A 64 -7.89 9.29 3.81
CA TYR A 64 -7.47 8.40 4.88
C TYR A 64 -6.53 9.14 5.84
N PRO A 65 -6.66 8.91 7.16
CA PRO A 65 -5.83 9.56 8.15
C PRO A 65 -4.36 9.15 7.99
N ILE A 66 -3.46 10.13 7.97
CA ILE A 66 -2.02 9.87 8.01
C ILE A 66 -1.66 9.41 9.42
N GLU A 67 -1.03 8.24 9.51
CA GLU A 67 -0.60 7.65 10.79
C GLU A 67 0.81 8.08 11.19
N ASN A 68 1.67 8.36 10.20
CA ASN A 68 3.06 8.76 10.43
C ASN A 68 3.60 9.55 9.24
N GLU A 69 4.49 10.50 9.51
CA GLU A 69 5.22 11.25 8.49
C GLU A 69 6.71 11.16 8.78
N LYS A 70 7.49 10.77 7.76
CA LYS A 70 8.94 10.62 7.91
C LYS A 70 9.65 10.80 6.57
N ASP A 71 10.68 11.63 6.57
CA ASP A 71 11.60 11.83 5.42
C ASP A 71 10.87 12.16 4.11
N GLY A 72 9.80 12.96 4.17
CA GLY A 72 9.00 13.33 2.99
C GLY A 72 7.99 12.27 2.55
N PHE A 73 7.76 11.23 3.36
CA PHE A 73 6.74 10.20 3.14
C PHE A 73 5.66 10.25 4.20
N GLU A 74 4.40 10.17 3.75
CA GLU A 74 3.21 10.10 4.60
C GLU A 74 2.67 8.67 4.56
N TYR A 75 2.68 7.98 5.70
CA TYR A 75 2.24 6.59 5.84
C TYR A 75 0.83 6.52 6.39
N PHE A 76 0.04 5.59 5.86
CA PHE A 76 -1.32 5.35 6.31
C PHE A 76 -1.73 3.90 6.05
N VAL A 77 -2.78 3.47 6.73
CA VAL A 77 -3.33 2.11 6.62
C VAL A 77 -4.80 2.21 6.24
N VAL A 78 -5.21 1.38 5.29
CA VAL A 78 -6.63 1.21 4.96
C VAL A 78 -7.04 -0.22 5.29
N GLU A 79 -7.99 -0.35 6.21
CA GLU A 79 -8.63 -1.61 6.57
C GLU A 79 -10.09 -1.35 7.02
N PRO A 80 -11.07 -2.09 6.50
CA PRO A 80 -10.95 -3.05 5.39
C PRO A 80 -11.00 -2.36 4.02
N VAL A 81 -10.24 -2.87 3.06
CA VAL A 81 -10.49 -2.67 1.62
C VAL A 81 -11.24 -3.92 1.13
N ILE A 82 -12.43 -3.74 0.57
CA ILE A 82 -13.28 -4.86 0.12
C ILE A 82 -13.09 -5.07 -1.38
N HIS A 83 -12.76 -6.29 -1.79
CA HIS A 83 -12.73 -6.70 -3.19
C HIS A 83 -13.17 -8.17 -3.30
N ASP A 84 -14.10 -8.48 -4.20
CA ASP A 84 -14.73 -9.81 -4.33
C ASP A 84 -15.18 -10.41 -2.98
N ASP A 85 -15.90 -9.61 -2.18
CA ASP A 85 -16.39 -9.94 -0.83
C ASP A 85 -15.33 -10.28 0.23
N LYS A 86 -14.05 -10.16 -0.13
CA LYS A 86 -12.91 -10.43 0.76
C LYS A 86 -12.37 -9.11 1.32
N PRO A 87 -12.13 -9.02 2.64
CA PRO A 87 -11.51 -7.84 3.23
C PRO A 87 -9.98 -7.96 3.24
N TYR A 88 -9.33 -6.85 2.91
CA TYR A 88 -7.88 -6.71 2.88
C TYR A 88 -7.43 -5.53 3.74
N ARG A 89 -6.17 -5.57 4.17
CA ARG A 89 -5.45 -4.44 4.74
C ARG A 89 -4.34 -4.04 3.79
N LEU A 90 -4.24 -2.75 3.50
CA LEU A 90 -3.16 -2.16 2.73
C LEU A 90 -2.36 -1.23 3.63
N VAL A 91 -1.03 -1.38 3.63
CA VAL A 91 -0.09 -0.44 4.25
C VAL A 91 0.50 0.39 3.13
N LEU A 92 0.27 1.69 3.18
CA LEU A 92 0.49 2.60 2.07
C LEU A 92 1.42 3.74 2.49
N LEU A 93 2.04 4.37 1.49
CA LEU A 93 2.74 5.63 1.65
C LEU A 93 2.51 6.54 0.45
N LEU A 94 2.49 7.84 0.70
CA LEU A 94 2.56 8.88 -0.33
C LEU A 94 3.91 9.60 -0.22
N CYS A 95 4.54 9.87 -1.36
CA CYS A 95 5.67 10.78 -1.40
C CYS A 95 5.15 12.23 -1.51
N VAL A 96 5.66 13.14 -0.69
CA VAL A 96 5.30 14.56 -0.77
C VAL A 96 5.95 15.23 -1.98
N HIS A 97 7.08 14.70 -2.45
CA HIS A 97 7.89 15.28 -3.53
C HIS A 97 7.75 14.58 -4.87
N ASP A 98 6.86 13.58 -4.97
CA ASP A 98 6.74 12.74 -6.15
C ASP A 98 5.31 12.21 -6.32
N ASP A 99 4.90 11.91 -7.55
CA ASP A 99 3.51 11.59 -7.90
C ASP A 99 3.24 10.08 -7.92
N PHE A 100 3.68 9.37 -6.87
CA PHE A 100 3.41 7.94 -6.72
C PHE A 100 2.74 7.59 -5.39
N LEU A 101 1.98 6.49 -5.43
CA LEU A 101 1.49 5.77 -4.26
C LEU A 101 2.33 4.51 -4.04
N GLY A 102 2.95 4.39 -2.87
CA GLY A 102 3.68 3.18 -2.48
C GLY A 102 2.77 2.19 -1.75
N VAL A 103 2.78 0.92 -2.17
CA VAL A 103 2.18 -0.18 -1.42
C VAL A 103 3.30 -0.94 -0.72
N VAL A 104 3.41 -0.73 0.60
CA VAL A 104 4.46 -1.35 1.42
C VAL A 104 4.12 -2.81 1.72
N ASN A 105 2.85 -3.10 1.96
CA ASN A 105 2.36 -4.46 2.17
C ASN A 105 0.85 -4.54 1.91
N ALA A 106 0.37 -5.71 1.53
CA ALA A 106 -1.04 -6.01 1.34
C ALA A 106 -1.33 -7.44 1.79
N PHE A 107 -2.41 -7.63 2.55
CA PHE A 107 -2.79 -8.96 3.02
C PHE A 107 -4.28 -9.06 3.35
N ARG A 108 -4.80 -10.29 3.28
CA ARG A 108 -6.19 -10.57 3.64
C ARG A 108 -6.38 -10.54 5.15
N VAL A 109 -7.47 -9.94 5.60
CA VAL A 109 -7.87 -9.97 7.01
C VAL A 109 -9.05 -10.92 7.22
N ARG A 110 -9.15 -11.51 8.41
CA ARG A 110 -10.36 -12.28 8.76
C ARG A 110 -11.42 -11.30 9.22
N ARG A 111 -12.66 -11.43 8.70
CA ARG A 111 -13.81 -10.79 9.35
C ARG A 111 -13.86 -11.33 10.78
N ARG A 112 -13.70 -10.47 11.79
CA ARG A 112 -14.08 -10.84 13.15
C ARG A 112 -15.60 -10.97 13.13
N LYS A 113 -16.11 -12.16 13.47
CA LYS A 113 -17.54 -12.40 13.73
C LYS A 113 -17.96 -11.67 14.99
#